data_AF-A0A3D4XHH2-F1
#
_entry.id   AF-A0A3D4XHH2-F1
#
_cell.length_a   1.000
_cell.length_b   1.000
_cell.length_c   1.000
_cell.angle_alpha   90.00
_cell.angle_beta   90.00
_cell.angle_gamma   90.00
#
_symmetry.space_group_name_H-M   'P 1'
#
loop_
_entity.id
_entity.type
_entity.pdbx_description
1 polymer ?
#
loop_
_entity_poly.entity_id
_entity_poly.type
_entity_poly.pdbx_seq_one_letter_code
_entity_poly.pdbx_strand_id
1 'polypeptide(L)'
;MIIKTFNNSNLSSSILTILIIISLIPTTTLIAYNRNYEIEFVVLSFIYWLLILLLNIILPSVVITRRSLSENGFIFKLITLILCAGVLYVSWKYTGFRFHFGLMDVYSIRSEAREFNVPTILGYISASADNILPIIVVYLLYKRKYLISLFIGILVLLNFGIAGSKHVLFLLLFAIIGFYFVRKLKFSYIYVWIMSIIVYLTIIEYKLFDTYFLTAFITYRIVFIPAKLNYVYYDYFSIREFDYFRQSALKWFGIESPYSDNIGFLIGYHDIGDFSARANNGLFSDAYFNFGTLGIIIFPFILVLILKFFEGASKKLDERILFIVSISISLSLISVPFTTALLSTGLLLMLVLLYSIPRNNNTGKLKFSN
;
A
#
# COMPACT_ATOMS: atom_id res chain seq x y z
N MET A 1 -9.45 10.58 19.63
CA MET A 1 -8.33 9.75 19.10
C MET A 1 -7.94 10.15 17.69
N ILE A 2 -8.90 10.18 16.75
CA ILE A 2 -8.67 10.62 15.36
C ILE A 2 -7.88 11.95 15.29
N ILE A 3 -8.36 13.02 15.94
CA ILE A 3 -7.67 14.33 15.97
C ILE A 3 -6.22 14.22 16.46
N LYS A 4 -5.96 13.38 17.47
CA LYS A 4 -4.59 13.16 17.99
C LYS A 4 -3.70 12.47 16.95
N THR A 5 -4.24 11.52 16.20
CA THR A 5 -3.56 10.91 15.05
C THR A 5 -3.27 11.97 13.98
N PHE A 6 -4.25 12.79 13.61
CA PHE A 6 -4.07 13.87 12.62
C PHE A 6 -3.04 14.91 13.04
N ASN A 7 -2.94 15.25 14.33
CA ASN A 7 -1.99 16.26 14.80
C ASN A 7 -0.55 15.76 14.92
N ASN A 8 -0.34 14.44 14.92
CA ASN A 8 0.97 13.85 15.08
C ASN A 8 1.66 13.70 13.71
N SER A 9 2.92 14.12 13.61
CA SER A 9 3.68 14.15 12.35
C SER A 9 4.58 12.93 12.13
N ASN A 10 4.37 11.85 12.89
CA ASN A 10 5.14 10.63 12.72
C ASN A 10 4.59 9.78 11.56
N LEU A 11 5.41 8.82 11.09
CA LEU A 11 5.07 7.99 9.94
C LEU A 11 3.83 7.13 10.19
N SER A 12 3.72 6.53 11.38
CA SER A 12 2.58 5.69 11.76
C SER A 12 1.25 6.47 11.71
N SER A 13 1.20 7.68 12.28
CA SER A 13 0.02 8.52 12.17
C SER A 13 -0.27 8.99 10.75
N SER A 14 0.75 9.29 9.94
CA SER A 14 0.56 9.67 8.53
C SER A 14 -0.11 8.55 7.72
N ILE A 15 0.34 7.30 7.91
CA ILE A 15 -0.26 6.11 7.30
C ILE A 15 -1.69 5.94 7.78
N LEU A 16 -1.93 6.02 9.09
CA LEU A 16 -3.28 5.88 9.65
C LEU A 16 -4.22 6.99 9.18
N THR A 17 -3.75 8.23 9.01
CA THR A 17 -4.56 9.30 8.43
C THR A 17 -5.01 8.94 7.01
N ILE A 18 -4.12 8.44 6.16
CA ILE A 18 -4.50 8.00 4.81
C ILE A 18 -5.53 6.87 4.91
N LEU A 19 -5.26 5.83 5.70
CA LEU A 19 -6.16 4.69 5.89
C LEU A 19 -7.53 5.09 6.45
N ILE A 20 -7.60 6.07 7.36
CA ILE A 20 -8.88 6.62 7.84
C ILE A 20 -9.66 7.21 6.67
N ILE A 21 -9.01 7.99 5.82
CA ILE A 21 -9.66 8.69 4.71
C ILE A 21 -10.14 7.72 3.63
N ILE A 22 -9.34 6.71 3.29
CA ILE A 22 -9.65 5.80 2.17
C ILE A 22 -10.37 4.51 2.58
N SER A 23 -10.44 4.18 3.87
CA SER A 23 -11.05 2.93 4.36
C SER A 23 -12.09 3.16 5.45
N LEU A 24 -11.76 3.86 6.54
CA LEU A 24 -12.71 4.07 7.65
C LEU A 24 -13.88 4.95 7.23
N ILE A 25 -13.62 6.16 6.72
CA ILE A 25 -14.68 7.12 6.34
C ILE A 25 -15.64 6.50 5.32
N PRO A 26 -15.18 5.89 4.21
CA PRO A 26 -16.09 5.28 3.24
C PRO A 26 -16.86 4.10 3.80
N THR A 27 -16.26 3.29 4.68
CA THR A 27 -16.97 2.20 5.36
C THR A 27 -18.09 2.74 6.24
N THR A 28 -17.84 3.80 7.01
CA THR A 28 -18.89 4.43 7.82
C THR A 28 -19.99 5.06 6.98
N THR A 29 -19.64 5.65 5.82
CA THR A 29 -20.63 6.15 4.86
C THR A 29 -21.49 5.02 4.31
N LEU A 30 -20.90 3.89 3.88
CA LEU A 30 -21.66 2.75 3.40
C LEU A 30 -22.58 2.17 4.48
N ILE A 31 -22.10 2.03 5.71
CA ILE A 31 -22.91 1.59 6.86
C ILE A 31 -24.12 2.52 7.08
N ALA A 32 -23.93 3.84 6.98
CA ALA A 32 -25.00 4.80 7.20
C ALA A 32 -26.10 4.73 6.11
N TYR A 33 -25.71 4.45 4.86
CA TYR A 33 -26.63 4.43 3.71
C TYR A 33 -27.15 3.04 3.35
N ASN A 34 -26.53 1.96 3.84
CA ASN A 34 -26.92 0.60 3.54
C ASN A 34 -27.52 -0.09 4.77
N ARG A 35 -28.86 -0.12 4.84
CA ARG A 35 -29.60 -0.73 5.96
C ARG A 35 -29.50 -2.26 6.00
N ASN A 36 -29.00 -2.88 4.94
CA ASN A 36 -28.87 -4.34 4.86
C ASN A 36 -27.62 -4.86 5.58
N TYR A 37 -26.72 -3.98 6.04
CA TYR A 37 -25.54 -4.41 6.76
C TYR A 37 -25.90 -4.88 8.17
N GLU A 38 -25.50 -6.11 8.48
CA GLU A 38 -25.71 -6.71 9.78
C GLU A 38 -25.09 -5.88 10.92
N ILE A 39 -25.78 -5.84 12.06
CA ILE A 39 -25.34 -5.06 13.23
C ILE A 39 -23.99 -5.57 13.77
N GLU A 40 -23.73 -6.87 13.69
CA GLU A 40 -22.47 -7.47 14.11
C GLU A 40 -21.31 -6.94 13.27
N PHE A 41 -21.42 -6.91 11.94
CA PHE A 41 -20.42 -6.29 11.07
C PHE A 41 -20.13 -4.84 11.45
N VAL A 42 -21.18 -4.06 11.72
CA VAL A 42 -21.06 -2.64 12.09
C VAL A 42 -20.24 -2.51 13.38
N VAL A 43 -20.61 -3.26 14.41
CA VAL A 43 -19.93 -3.25 15.71
C VAL A 43 -18.48 -3.70 15.57
N LEU A 44 -18.22 -4.80 14.87
CA LEU A 44 -16.87 -5.32 14.63
C LEU A 44 -16.00 -4.30 13.86
N SER A 45 -16.56 -3.63 12.85
CA SER A 45 -15.86 -2.58 12.11
C SER A 45 -15.43 -1.43 13.01
N PHE A 46 -16.31 -0.97 13.90
CA PHE A 46 -15.96 0.08 14.87
C PHE A 46 -14.93 -0.39 15.90
N ILE A 47 -15.05 -1.61 16.42
CA ILE A 47 -14.06 -2.20 17.34
C ILE A 47 -12.68 -2.27 16.68
N TYR A 48 -12.61 -2.78 15.45
CA TYR A 48 -11.38 -2.90 14.67
C TYR A 48 -10.64 -1.56 14.60
N TRP A 49 -11.33 -0.50 14.17
CA TRP A 49 -10.75 0.82 14.03
C TRP A 49 -10.45 1.51 15.35
N LEU A 50 -11.30 1.32 16.37
CA LEU A 50 -11.06 1.81 17.72
C LEU A 50 -9.75 1.25 18.27
N LEU A 51 -9.53 -0.07 18.13
CA LEU A 51 -8.30 -0.73 18.57
C LEU A 51 -7.07 -0.20 17.83
N ILE A 52 -7.12 -0.06 16.50
CA ILE A 52 -6.00 0.50 15.72
C ILE A 52 -5.62 1.90 16.23
N LEU A 53 -6.61 2.77 16.42
CA LEU A 53 -6.39 4.15 16.85
C LEU A 53 -5.86 4.22 18.29
N LEU A 54 -6.45 3.43 19.19
CA LEU A 54 -6.06 3.36 20.59
C LEU A 54 -4.62 2.84 20.73
N LEU A 55 -4.32 1.70 20.09
CA LEU A 55 -3.00 1.08 20.13
C LEU A 55 -1.94 2.00 19.52
N ASN A 56 -2.24 2.73 18.44
CA ASN A 56 -1.27 3.68 17.87
C ASN A 56 -0.93 4.83 18.82
N ILE A 57 -1.87 5.24 19.68
CA ILE A 57 -1.64 6.29 20.68
C ILE A 57 -0.87 5.75 21.88
N ILE A 58 -1.18 4.53 22.33
CA ILE A 58 -0.60 3.92 23.54
C ILE A 58 0.79 3.34 23.26
N LEU A 59 0.96 2.60 22.17
CA LEU A 59 2.22 1.92 21.88
C LEU A 59 3.30 2.94 21.46
N PRO A 60 4.46 2.95 22.13
CA PRO A 60 5.57 3.80 21.72
C PRO A 60 6.17 3.33 20.40
N SER A 61 6.95 4.21 19.76
CA SER A 61 7.74 3.81 18.60
C SER A 61 8.83 2.82 19.00
N VAL A 62 9.09 1.84 18.13
CA VAL A 62 10.16 0.86 18.36
C VAL A 62 11.50 1.57 18.20
N VAL A 63 12.35 1.49 19.21
CA VAL A 63 13.71 2.04 19.14
C VAL A 63 14.60 1.04 18.42
N ILE A 64 14.98 1.36 17.18
CA ILE A 64 15.91 0.54 16.40
C ILE A 64 17.30 1.19 16.43
N THR A 65 18.23 0.55 17.13
CA THR A 65 19.64 0.95 17.16
C THR A 65 20.31 0.62 15.84
N ARG A 66 20.92 1.60 15.19
CA ARG A 66 21.64 1.39 13.93
C ARG A 66 23.02 0.80 14.16
N ARG A 67 23.39 -0.17 13.32
CA ARG A 67 24.76 -0.74 13.24
C ARG A 67 25.56 -0.10 12.11
N SER A 68 26.89 -0.12 12.22
CA SER A 68 27.86 0.43 11.25
C SER A 68 27.59 0.04 9.77
N LEU A 69 27.19 -1.21 9.49
CA LEU A 69 26.86 -1.65 8.12
C LEU A 69 25.71 -0.87 7.46
N SER A 70 24.76 -0.37 8.25
CA SER A 70 23.70 0.52 7.78
C SER A 70 24.20 1.93 7.47
N GLU A 71 25.34 2.34 8.01
CA GLU A 71 25.91 3.67 7.83
C GLU A 71 26.62 3.79 6.46
N ASN A 72 27.30 2.71 6.03
CA ASN A 72 28.00 2.65 4.75
C ASN A 72 27.06 2.50 3.54
N GLY A 73 25.76 2.25 3.76
CA GLY A 73 24.76 2.12 2.70
C GLY A 73 24.92 0.92 1.79
N PHE A 74 25.72 -0.09 2.18
CA PHE A 74 25.95 -1.29 1.38
C PHE A 74 24.64 -2.05 1.13
N ILE A 75 23.88 -2.33 2.19
CA ILE A 75 22.58 -3.04 2.11
C ILE A 75 21.61 -2.28 1.20
N PHE A 76 21.54 -0.95 1.34
CA PHE A 76 20.71 -0.11 0.48
C PHE A 76 21.07 -0.27 -1.01
N LYS A 77 22.37 -0.21 -1.34
CA LYS A 77 22.86 -0.39 -2.72
C LYS A 77 22.58 -1.81 -3.23
N LEU A 78 22.76 -2.82 -2.39
CA LEU A 78 22.51 -4.22 -2.75
C LEU A 78 21.03 -4.47 -3.06
N ILE A 79 20.12 -4.00 -2.19
CA ILE A 79 18.67 -4.09 -2.44
C ILE A 79 18.32 -3.37 -3.74
N THR A 80 18.83 -2.13 -3.92
CA THR A 80 18.59 -1.36 -5.15
C THR A 80 19.06 -2.13 -6.39
N LEU A 81 20.25 -2.73 -6.35
CA LEU A 81 20.81 -3.51 -7.44
C LEU A 81 19.96 -4.75 -7.76
N ILE A 82 19.54 -5.52 -6.74
CA ILE A 82 18.70 -6.71 -6.91
C ILE A 82 17.37 -6.35 -7.55
N LEU A 83 16.71 -5.28 -7.09
CA LEU A 83 15.45 -4.81 -7.66
C LEU A 83 15.63 -4.37 -9.11
N CYS A 84 16.64 -3.54 -9.40
CA CYS A 84 16.92 -3.09 -10.76
C CYS A 84 17.23 -4.25 -11.71
N ALA A 85 18.10 -5.19 -11.29
CA ALA A 85 18.46 -6.36 -12.07
C ALA A 85 17.25 -7.28 -12.31
N GLY A 86 16.40 -7.47 -11.29
CA GLY A 86 15.17 -8.25 -11.41
C GLY A 86 14.19 -7.66 -12.42
N VAL A 87 13.93 -6.36 -12.35
CA VAL A 87 13.06 -5.67 -13.32
C VAL A 87 13.63 -5.76 -14.73
N LEU A 88 14.93 -5.51 -14.91
CA LEU A 88 15.59 -5.63 -16.22
C LEU A 88 15.50 -7.05 -16.79
N TYR A 89 15.78 -8.07 -15.97
CA TYR A 89 15.72 -9.46 -16.39
C TYR A 89 14.30 -9.88 -16.81
N VAL A 90 13.29 -9.57 -15.98
CA VAL A 90 11.89 -9.91 -16.27
C VAL A 90 11.40 -9.14 -17.51
N SER A 91 11.75 -7.86 -17.62
CA SER A 91 11.33 -7.05 -18.77
C SER A 91 12.00 -7.50 -20.07
N TRP A 92 13.28 -7.87 -20.03
CA TRP A 92 13.97 -8.44 -21.19
C TRP A 92 13.35 -9.76 -21.63
N LYS A 93 13.19 -10.70 -20.68
CA LYS A 93 12.80 -12.08 -20.97
C LYS A 93 11.34 -12.23 -21.40
N TYR A 94 10.42 -11.49 -20.78
CA TYR A 94 8.98 -11.69 -20.99
C TYR A 94 8.32 -10.62 -21.85
N THR A 95 8.85 -9.39 -21.87
CA THR A 95 8.20 -8.28 -22.59
C THR A 95 9.08 -7.61 -23.64
N GLY A 96 10.35 -8.00 -23.78
CA GLY A 96 11.28 -7.36 -24.72
C GLY A 96 11.49 -5.87 -24.46
N PHE A 97 11.52 -5.43 -23.20
CA PHE A 97 11.60 -4.02 -22.79
C PHE A 97 10.42 -3.14 -23.25
N ARG A 98 9.22 -3.73 -23.36
CA ARG A 98 8.00 -3.00 -23.72
C ARG A 98 7.69 -1.91 -22.70
N PHE A 99 7.57 -0.68 -23.20
CA PHE A 99 6.92 0.41 -22.48
C PHE A 99 5.43 0.41 -22.80
N HIS A 100 4.61 0.65 -21.78
CA HIS A 100 3.18 0.87 -21.94
C HIS A 100 2.79 2.14 -21.20
N PHE A 101 1.92 2.95 -21.80
CA PHE A 101 1.42 4.19 -21.21
C PHE A 101 -0.11 4.26 -21.18
N GLY A 102 -0.78 3.27 -21.76
CA GLY A 102 -2.23 3.16 -21.76
C GLY A 102 -2.76 2.85 -20.36
N LEU A 103 -3.74 3.63 -19.91
CA LEU A 103 -4.47 3.34 -18.68
C LEU A 103 -5.72 2.48 -18.93
N MET A 104 -6.11 2.26 -20.19
CA MET A 104 -7.33 1.51 -20.54
C MET A 104 -7.02 0.02 -20.82
N ASP A 105 -5.96 -0.28 -21.56
CA ASP A 105 -5.59 -1.65 -21.99
C ASP A 105 -4.85 -2.47 -20.93
N VAL A 106 -5.03 -2.10 -19.67
CA VAL A 106 -4.27 -2.67 -18.56
C VAL A 106 -4.68 -4.11 -18.25
N TYR A 107 -5.91 -4.50 -18.58
CA TYR A 107 -6.41 -5.85 -18.29
C TYR A 107 -5.83 -6.92 -19.21
N SER A 108 -5.62 -6.61 -20.49
CA SER A 108 -4.97 -7.55 -21.43
C SER A 108 -3.52 -7.82 -21.01
N ILE A 109 -2.78 -6.76 -20.64
CA ILE A 109 -1.42 -6.88 -20.10
C ILE A 109 -1.40 -7.74 -18.84
N ARG A 110 -2.38 -7.58 -17.94
CA ARG A 110 -2.46 -8.41 -16.73
C ARG A 110 -2.80 -9.86 -17.03
N SER A 111 -3.60 -10.12 -18.05
CA SER A 111 -3.91 -11.49 -18.48
C SER A 111 -2.65 -12.16 -19.02
N GLU A 112 -1.96 -11.49 -19.95
CA GLU A 112 -0.66 -11.91 -20.49
C GLU A 112 0.36 -12.16 -19.38
N ALA A 113 0.46 -11.25 -18.41
CA ALA A 113 1.39 -11.37 -17.29
C ALA A 113 1.12 -12.57 -16.36
N ARG A 114 -0.12 -13.09 -16.33
CA ARG A 114 -0.45 -14.30 -15.56
C ARG A 114 0.03 -15.58 -16.25
N GLU A 115 0.18 -15.55 -17.56
CA GLU A 115 0.68 -16.67 -18.35
C GLU A 115 2.21 -16.78 -18.30
N PHE A 116 2.89 -15.74 -17.82
CA PHE A 116 4.34 -15.77 -17.67
C PHE A 116 4.76 -16.76 -16.57
N ASN A 117 5.59 -17.74 -16.95
CA ASN A 117 6.24 -18.67 -16.02
C ASN A 117 7.41 -18.00 -15.27
N VAL A 118 7.14 -16.90 -14.57
CA VAL A 118 8.13 -16.18 -13.76
C VAL A 118 8.48 -17.00 -12.53
N PRO A 119 9.77 -17.30 -12.28
CA PRO A 119 10.19 -17.93 -11.03
C PRO A 119 9.67 -17.14 -9.82
N THR A 120 9.19 -17.84 -8.80
CA THR A 120 8.54 -17.24 -7.62
C THR A 120 9.35 -16.10 -7.00
N ILE A 121 10.66 -16.28 -6.85
CA ILE A 121 11.57 -15.25 -6.29
C ILE A 121 11.59 -13.99 -7.16
N LEU A 122 11.60 -14.12 -8.49
CA LEU A 122 11.55 -12.97 -9.40
C LEU A 122 10.19 -12.28 -9.35
N GLY A 123 9.10 -13.03 -9.18
CA GLY A 123 7.77 -12.46 -8.93
C GLY A 123 7.76 -11.58 -7.69
N TYR A 124 8.35 -12.05 -6.58
CA TYR A 124 8.52 -11.26 -5.35
C TYR A 124 9.39 -10.02 -5.57
N ILE A 125 10.48 -10.12 -6.32
CA ILE A 125 11.36 -8.99 -6.64
C ILE A 125 10.64 -7.94 -7.47
N SER A 126 9.94 -8.33 -8.54
CA SER A 126 9.17 -7.42 -9.40
C SER A 126 8.03 -6.74 -8.63
N ALA A 127 7.29 -7.48 -7.82
CA ALA A 127 6.21 -6.92 -7.00
C ALA A 127 6.73 -6.01 -5.87
N SER A 128 7.92 -6.28 -5.33
CA SER A 128 8.59 -5.38 -4.38
C SER A 128 9.09 -4.10 -5.06
N ALA A 129 9.58 -4.21 -6.30
CA ALA A 129 10.08 -3.07 -7.08
C ALA A 129 8.99 -2.02 -7.35
N ASP A 130 7.74 -2.44 -7.53
CA ASP A 130 6.57 -1.56 -7.69
C ASP A 130 6.43 -0.52 -6.57
N ASN A 131 6.74 -0.92 -5.34
CA ASN A 131 6.60 -0.06 -4.17
C ASN A 131 7.93 0.62 -3.77
N ILE A 132 9.06 -0.07 -3.94
CA ILE A 132 10.35 0.38 -3.42
C ILE A 132 11.08 1.32 -4.39
N LEU A 133 11.04 1.07 -5.71
CA LEU A 133 11.77 1.90 -6.67
C LEU A 133 11.31 3.38 -6.67
N PRO A 134 10.01 3.72 -6.58
CA PRO A 134 9.57 5.11 -6.44
C PRO A 134 10.15 5.81 -5.19
N ILE A 135 10.34 5.08 -4.09
CA ILE A 135 10.95 5.62 -2.86
C ILE A 135 12.44 5.91 -3.10
N ILE A 136 13.14 5.01 -3.81
CA ILE A 136 14.56 5.19 -4.18
C ILE A 136 14.72 6.39 -5.11
N VAL A 137 13.80 6.63 -6.05
CA VAL A 137 13.78 7.83 -6.90
C VAL A 137 13.80 9.09 -6.02
N VAL A 138 12.89 9.23 -5.07
CA VAL A 138 12.85 10.40 -4.16
C VAL A 138 14.16 10.57 -3.38
N TYR A 139 14.71 9.47 -2.86
CA TYR A 139 15.97 9.50 -2.13
C TYR A 139 17.14 9.97 -3.02
N LEU A 140 17.22 9.51 -4.27
CA LEU A 140 18.28 9.91 -5.20
C LEU A 140 18.13 11.36 -5.67
N LEU A 141 16.90 11.83 -5.91
CA LEU A 141 16.61 13.24 -6.16
C LEU A 141 17.07 14.11 -4.98
N TYR A 142 16.76 13.69 -3.75
CA TYR A 142 17.22 14.36 -2.53
C TYR A 142 18.75 14.43 -2.43
N LYS A 143 19.45 13.36 -2.84
CA LYS A 143 20.92 13.32 -2.93
C LYS A 143 21.49 13.99 -4.19
N ARG A 144 20.67 14.67 -5.00
CA ARG A 144 21.04 15.34 -6.25
C ARG A 144 21.65 14.40 -7.31
N LYS A 145 21.36 13.11 -7.24
CA LYS A 145 21.81 12.08 -8.21
C LYS A 145 20.81 11.93 -9.34
N TYR A 146 20.58 12.99 -10.09
CA TYR A 146 19.49 13.11 -11.06
C TYR A 146 19.54 12.05 -12.16
N LEU A 147 20.71 11.74 -12.72
CA LEU A 147 20.86 10.72 -13.78
C LEU A 147 20.47 9.31 -13.29
N ILE A 148 20.92 8.93 -12.09
CA ILE A 148 20.57 7.62 -11.51
C ILE A 148 19.09 7.59 -11.16
N SER A 149 18.54 8.71 -10.67
CA SER A 149 17.11 8.82 -10.39
C SER A 149 16.27 8.67 -11.66
N LEU A 150 16.70 9.27 -12.77
CA LEU A 150 16.02 9.15 -14.07
C LEU A 150 16.05 7.70 -14.54
N PHE A 151 17.21 7.04 -14.45
CA PHE A 151 17.34 5.63 -14.79
C PHE A 151 16.38 4.75 -13.99
N ILE A 152 16.30 4.93 -12.67
CA ILE A 152 15.35 4.16 -11.84
C ILE A 152 13.90 4.52 -12.18
N GLY A 153 13.60 5.78 -12.50
CA GLY A 153 12.29 6.18 -12.99
C GLY A 153 11.88 5.43 -14.27
N ILE A 154 12.82 5.24 -15.20
CA ILE A 154 12.60 4.42 -16.41
C ILE A 154 12.34 2.95 -16.04
N LEU A 155 13.07 2.40 -15.07
CA LEU A 155 12.80 1.03 -14.59
C LEU A 155 11.41 0.88 -13.97
N VAL A 156 10.91 1.89 -13.28
CA VAL A 156 9.52 1.90 -12.77
C VAL A 156 8.51 1.82 -13.93
N LEU A 157 8.76 2.55 -15.03
CA LEU A 157 7.93 2.48 -16.24
C LEU A 157 8.01 1.11 -16.93
N LEU A 158 9.19 0.49 -16.97
CA LEU A 158 9.35 -0.87 -17.47
C LEU A 158 8.59 -1.89 -16.59
N ASN A 159 8.63 -1.73 -15.27
CA ASN A 159 7.90 -2.61 -14.36
C ASN A 159 6.38 -2.48 -14.55
N PHE A 160 5.89 -1.26 -14.81
CA PHE A 160 4.50 -1.06 -15.23
C PHE A 160 4.19 -1.81 -16.55
N GLY A 161 5.09 -1.80 -17.53
CA GLY A 161 4.96 -2.54 -18.79
C GLY A 161 4.94 -4.07 -18.64
N ILE A 162 5.44 -4.60 -17.52
CA ILE A 162 5.36 -6.02 -17.15
C ILE A 162 3.99 -6.37 -16.58
N ALA A 163 3.58 -5.72 -15.49
CA ALA A 163 2.43 -6.15 -14.69
C ALA A 163 1.13 -5.36 -14.94
N GLY A 164 1.19 -4.24 -15.67
CA GLY A 164 0.05 -3.35 -15.86
C GLY A 164 -0.50 -2.80 -14.53
N SER A 165 0.32 -2.63 -13.49
CA SER A 165 -0.18 -2.15 -12.22
C SER A 165 -0.24 -0.62 -12.20
N LYS A 166 -1.43 -0.02 -12.41
CA LYS A 166 -1.62 1.45 -12.44
C LYS A 166 -1.07 2.17 -11.21
N HIS A 167 -1.14 1.51 -10.05
CA HIS A 167 -0.59 2.01 -8.78
C HIS A 167 0.89 2.41 -8.89
N VAL A 168 1.68 1.69 -9.70
CA VAL A 168 3.11 1.94 -9.90
C VAL A 168 3.35 3.32 -10.51
N LEU A 169 2.57 3.67 -11.54
CA LEU A 169 2.63 4.98 -12.18
C LEU A 169 2.19 6.09 -11.21
N PHE A 170 1.12 5.85 -10.45
CA PHE A 170 0.64 6.82 -9.47
C PHE A 170 1.64 7.01 -8.33
N LEU A 171 2.32 5.96 -7.85
CA LEU A 171 3.41 6.11 -6.88
C LEU A 171 4.58 6.90 -7.45
N LEU A 172 4.97 6.69 -8.71
CA LEU A 172 6.01 7.48 -9.35
C LEU A 172 5.60 8.96 -9.47
N LEU A 173 4.34 9.22 -9.84
CA LEU A 173 3.78 10.57 -9.90
C LEU A 173 3.80 11.23 -8.52
N PHE A 174 3.31 10.55 -7.48
CA PHE A 174 3.33 11.05 -6.11
C PHE A 174 4.74 11.20 -5.55
N ALA A 175 5.70 10.37 -5.98
CA ALA A 175 7.11 10.52 -5.64
C ALA A 175 7.67 11.85 -6.18
N ILE A 176 7.38 12.18 -7.44
CA ILE A 176 7.83 13.42 -8.08
C ILE A 176 7.14 14.64 -7.42
N ILE A 177 5.81 14.61 -7.27
CA ILE A 177 5.05 15.68 -6.61
C ILE A 177 5.55 15.87 -5.18
N GLY A 178 5.70 14.78 -4.44
CA GLY A 178 6.22 14.76 -3.07
C GLY A 178 7.60 15.42 -3.00
N PHE A 179 8.51 15.08 -3.91
CA PHE A 179 9.85 15.64 -3.91
C PHE A 179 9.89 17.18 -4.03
N TYR A 180 9.03 17.77 -4.88
CA TYR A 180 9.01 19.21 -5.12
C TYR A 180 8.20 19.99 -4.07
N PHE A 181 7.01 19.48 -3.70
CA PHE A 181 6.05 20.21 -2.88
C PHE A 181 6.08 19.85 -1.40
N VAL A 182 6.55 18.66 -1.01
CA VAL A 182 6.59 18.26 0.39
C VAL A 182 7.86 18.77 1.06
N ARG A 183 7.68 19.58 2.10
CA ARG A 183 8.77 20.05 2.97
C ARG A 183 8.64 19.58 4.41
N LYS A 184 7.40 19.38 4.88
CA LYS A 184 7.11 18.81 6.20
C LYS A 184 5.92 17.86 6.14
N LEU A 185 6.00 16.67 6.73
CA LEU A 185 4.96 15.67 7.00
C LEU A 185 3.80 16.16 7.88
N LYS A 186 3.67 17.46 8.18
CA LYS A 186 2.45 18.02 8.80
C LYS A 186 1.27 18.10 7.81
N PHE A 187 1.18 17.12 6.90
CA PHE A 187 0.26 17.07 5.78
C PHE A 187 -0.93 16.14 6.03
N SER A 188 -1.17 15.69 7.26
CA SER A 188 -2.39 14.93 7.60
C SER A 188 -3.67 15.61 7.09
N TYR A 189 -3.74 16.94 7.16
CA TYR A 189 -4.84 17.74 6.61
C TYR A 189 -4.84 17.85 5.08
N ILE A 190 -3.69 17.76 4.39
CA ILE A 190 -3.67 17.88 2.93
C ILE A 190 -4.35 16.68 2.27
N TYR A 191 -4.21 15.49 2.86
CA TYR A 191 -4.88 14.30 2.35
C TYR A 191 -6.41 14.47 2.41
N VAL A 192 -6.91 15.12 3.46
CA VAL A 192 -8.33 15.48 3.58
C VAL A 192 -8.72 16.45 2.48
N TRP A 193 -8.00 17.56 2.32
CA TRP A 193 -8.30 18.54 1.29
C TRP A 193 -8.23 17.97 -0.13
N ILE A 194 -7.21 17.17 -0.44
CA ILE A 194 -7.07 16.49 -1.73
C ILE A 194 -8.30 15.61 -2.00
N MET A 195 -8.71 14.79 -1.03
CA MET A 195 -9.87 13.93 -1.21
C MET A 195 -11.18 14.73 -1.29
N SER A 196 -11.33 15.80 -0.52
CA SER A 196 -12.48 16.71 -0.64
C SER A 196 -12.54 17.37 -2.01
N ILE A 197 -11.40 17.84 -2.54
CA ILE A 197 -11.32 18.42 -3.89
C ILE A 197 -11.69 17.37 -4.95
N ILE A 198 -11.16 16.15 -4.84
CA ILE A 198 -11.49 15.05 -5.75
C ILE A 198 -13.01 14.79 -5.77
N VAL A 199 -13.65 14.68 -4.61
CA VAL A 199 -15.10 14.48 -4.50
C VAL A 199 -15.87 15.68 -5.07
N TYR A 200 -15.38 16.90 -4.86
CA TYR A 200 -16.02 18.09 -5.45
C TYR A 200 -15.90 18.10 -6.98
N LEU A 201 -14.74 17.71 -7.52
CA LEU A 201 -14.52 17.58 -8.97
C LEU A 201 -15.45 16.53 -9.59
N THR A 202 -15.76 15.43 -8.89
CA THR A 202 -16.72 14.45 -9.40
C THR A 202 -18.13 15.02 -9.53
N ILE A 203 -18.53 15.92 -8.61
CA ILE A 203 -19.82 16.62 -8.71
C ILE A 203 -19.83 17.63 -9.86
N ILE A 204 -18.73 18.37 -10.04
CA ILE A 204 -18.59 19.32 -11.16
C ILE A 204 -18.67 18.59 -12.49
N GLU A 205 -17.94 17.48 -12.65
CA GLU A 205 -17.93 16.68 -13.87
C GLU A 205 -19.35 16.29 -14.27
N TYR A 206 -20.10 15.71 -13.33
CA TYR A 206 -21.48 15.31 -13.57
C TYR A 206 -22.36 16.49 -13.99
N LYS A 207 -22.25 17.64 -13.31
CA LYS A 207 -23.08 18.81 -13.63
C LYS A 207 -22.74 19.47 -14.97
N LEU A 208 -21.49 19.44 -15.41
CA LEU A 208 -21.05 20.12 -16.62
C LEU A 208 -21.08 19.23 -17.86
N PHE A 209 -20.82 17.93 -17.70
CA PHE A 209 -20.61 17.01 -18.82
C PHE A 209 -21.59 15.83 -18.82
N ASP A 210 -22.40 15.66 -17.77
CA ASP A 210 -23.29 14.50 -17.59
C ASP A 210 -22.54 13.15 -17.65
N THR A 211 -21.28 13.15 -17.22
CA THR A 211 -20.42 11.96 -17.17
C THR A 211 -20.08 11.57 -15.74
N TYR A 212 -19.78 10.28 -15.54
CA TYR A 212 -19.42 9.70 -14.24
C TYR A 212 -17.98 9.17 -14.22
N PHE A 213 -17.10 9.67 -15.07
CA PHE A 213 -15.76 9.12 -15.26
C PHE A 213 -14.91 9.21 -13.98
N LEU A 214 -14.80 10.39 -13.36
CA LEU A 214 -14.03 10.56 -12.12
C LEU A 214 -14.68 9.79 -10.97
N THR A 215 -16.01 9.78 -10.91
CA THR A 215 -16.77 8.99 -9.92
C THR A 215 -16.43 7.51 -10.06
N ALA A 216 -16.49 6.95 -11.28
CA ALA A 216 -16.23 5.54 -11.52
C ALA A 216 -14.78 5.15 -11.25
N PHE A 217 -13.81 5.96 -11.69
CA PHE A 217 -12.39 5.60 -11.61
C PHE A 217 -11.74 5.92 -10.25
N ILE A 218 -12.19 6.96 -9.55
CA ILE A 218 -11.56 7.41 -8.32
C ILE A 218 -12.45 7.07 -7.13
N THR A 219 -13.59 7.74 -6.99
CA THR A 219 -14.41 7.65 -5.78
C THR A 219 -15.01 6.25 -5.60
N TYR A 220 -15.63 5.70 -6.64
CA TYR A 220 -16.19 4.35 -6.56
C TYR A 220 -15.09 3.30 -6.42
N ARG A 221 -14.11 3.30 -7.34
CA ARG A 221 -13.14 2.20 -7.45
C ARG A 221 -12.04 2.18 -6.40
N ILE A 222 -11.50 3.34 -6.03
CA ILE A 222 -10.38 3.41 -5.07
C ILE A 222 -10.89 3.49 -3.63
N VAL A 223 -12.06 4.12 -3.43
CA VAL A 223 -12.54 4.48 -2.09
C VAL A 223 -13.71 3.58 -1.66
N PHE A 224 -14.77 3.45 -2.47
CA PHE A 224 -15.96 2.69 -2.06
C PHE A 224 -15.89 1.18 -2.30
N ILE A 225 -15.24 0.68 -3.35
CA ILE A 225 -15.11 -0.77 -3.59
C ILE A 225 -14.39 -1.46 -2.42
N PRO A 226 -13.18 -1.03 -1.96
CA PRO A 226 -12.53 -1.67 -0.83
C PRO A 226 -13.37 -1.62 0.45
N ALA A 227 -14.11 -0.52 0.67
CA ALA A 227 -15.01 -0.39 1.81
C ALA A 227 -16.20 -1.36 1.73
N LYS A 228 -16.80 -1.53 0.54
CA LYS A 228 -17.85 -2.53 0.28
C LYS A 228 -17.32 -3.94 0.52
N LEU A 229 -16.11 -4.24 0.04
CA LEU A 229 -15.48 -5.55 0.20
C LEU A 229 -15.31 -5.95 1.67
N ASN A 230 -15.16 -5.02 2.61
CA ASN A 230 -15.16 -5.36 4.04
C ASN A 230 -16.44 -6.13 4.42
N TYR A 231 -17.60 -5.67 3.95
CA TYR A 231 -18.87 -6.34 4.19
C TYR A 231 -19.00 -7.65 3.41
N VAL A 232 -18.61 -7.68 2.13
CA VAL A 232 -18.72 -8.89 1.31
C VAL A 232 -17.89 -10.05 1.89
N TYR A 233 -16.68 -9.75 2.38
CA TYR A 233 -15.87 -10.74 3.09
C TYR A 233 -16.52 -11.16 4.41
N TYR A 234 -17.10 -10.23 5.16
CA TYR A 234 -17.84 -10.58 6.38
C TYR A 234 -19.00 -11.52 6.08
N ASP A 235 -19.86 -11.16 5.12
CA ASP A 235 -21.06 -11.89 4.71
C ASP A 235 -20.73 -13.32 4.24
N TYR A 236 -19.64 -13.47 3.49
CA TYR A 236 -19.19 -14.78 3.02
C TYR A 236 -18.66 -15.68 4.14
N PHE A 237 -17.84 -15.13 5.03
CA PHE A 237 -17.11 -15.90 6.06
C PHE A 237 -17.86 -15.99 7.39
N SER A 238 -18.94 -15.24 7.62
CA SER A 238 -19.75 -15.32 8.85
C SER A 238 -20.42 -16.68 9.01
N ILE A 239 -20.71 -17.36 7.90
CA ILE A 239 -21.35 -18.68 7.85
C ILE A 239 -20.45 -19.78 7.28
N ARG A 240 -19.15 -19.51 7.06
CA ARG A 240 -18.18 -20.44 6.47
C ARG A 240 -16.91 -20.54 7.30
N GLU A 241 -16.10 -21.55 7.01
CA GLU A 241 -14.86 -21.80 7.75
C GLU A 241 -13.78 -20.74 7.46
N PHE A 242 -13.26 -20.07 8.49
CA PHE A 242 -12.17 -19.10 8.31
C PHE A 242 -10.91 -19.75 7.73
N ASP A 243 -10.11 -19.03 6.93
CA ASP A 243 -8.93 -19.58 6.26
C ASP A 243 -7.75 -19.85 7.21
N TYR A 244 -7.64 -19.18 8.36
CA TYR A 244 -6.50 -19.31 9.29
C TYR A 244 -5.12 -19.19 8.60
N PHE A 245 -4.97 -18.34 7.59
CA PHE A 245 -3.77 -18.15 6.77
C PHE A 245 -3.31 -19.38 5.96
N ARG A 246 -4.19 -20.36 5.71
CA ARG A 246 -3.90 -21.56 4.91
C ARG A 246 -3.58 -21.25 3.45
N GLN A 247 -4.16 -20.22 2.87
CA GLN A 247 -3.76 -19.75 1.52
C GLN A 247 -2.51 -18.86 1.51
N SER A 248 -1.93 -18.52 2.65
CA SER A 248 -0.77 -17.61 2.75
C SER A 248 0.42 -18.21 3.50
N ALA A 249 0.59 -17.93 4.79
CA ALA A 249 1.75 -18.37 5.56
C ALA A 249 1.73 -19.88 5.82
N LEU A 250 0.58 -20.45 6.15
CA LEU A 250 0.46 -21.87 6.50
C LEU A 250 0.58 -22.80 5.29
N LYS A 251 0.39 -22.28 4.07
CA LYS A 251 0.64 -23.02 2.82
C LYS A 251 2.05 -23.60 2.77
N TRP A 252 3.05 -22.87 3.27
CA TRP A 252 4.44 -23.31 3.27
C TRP A 252 4.73 -24.46 4.25
N PHE A 253 3.81 -24.70 5.19
CA PHE A 253 3.86 -25.81 6.13
C PHE A 253 2.99 -27.00 5.68
N GLY A 254 2.44 -26.98 4.46
CA GLY A 254 1.62 -28.06 3.92
C GLY A 254 0.20 -28.12 4.48
N ILE A 255 -0.27 -27.06 5.13
CA ILE A 255 -1.65 -26.99 5.63
C ILE A 255 -2.55 -26.46 4.50
N GLU A 256 -3.48 -27.29 4.05
CA GLU A 256 -4.37 -26.97 2.94
C GLU A 256 -5.59 -26.15 3.39
N SER A 257 -5.97 -25.17 2.56
CA SER A 257 -7.17 -24.35 2.75
C SER A 257 -8.42 -25.17 2.39
N PRO A 258 -9.56 -24.94 3.07
CA PRO A 258 -10.83 -25.56 2.71
C PRO A 258 -11.38 -24.99 1.40
N TYR A 259 -10.75 -23.93 0.87
CA TYR A 259 -11.08 -23.28 -0.39
C TYR A 259 -10.07 -23.67 -1.46
N SER A 260 -10.53 -24.36 -2.51
CA SER A 260 -9.73 -24.73 -3.69
C SER A 260 -9.27 -23.51 -4.49
N ASP A 261 -10.15 -22.51 -4.62
CA ASP A 261 -9.90 -21.30 -5.39
C ASP A 261 -9.25 -20.22 -4.52
N ASN A 262 -8.50 -19.31 -5.16
CA ASN A 262 -8.00 -18.14 -4.45
C ASN A 262 -9.17 -17.34 -3.86
N ILE A 263 -9.10 -17.04 -2.56
CA ILE A 263 -10.17 -16.31 -1.85
C ILE A 263 -10.56 -15.01 -2.56
N GLY A 264 -9.60 -14.29 -3.15
CA GLY A 264 -9.91 -13.07 -3.91
C GLY A 264 -10.81 -13.29 -5.13
N PHE A 265 -10.66 -14.41 -5.86
CA PHE A 265 -11.54 -14.75 -6.98
C PHE A 265 -12.88 -15.31 -6.49
N LEU A 266 -12.85 -16.12 -5.43
CA LEU A 266 -14.05 -16.65 -4.78
C LEU A 266 -15.00 -15.54 -4.32
N ILE A 267 -14.45 -14.50 -3.67
CA ILE A 267 -15.22 -13.33 -3.24
C ILE A 267 -15.65 -12.47 -4.43
N GLY A 268 -14.84 -12.36 -5.49
CA GLY A 268 -15.25 -11.68 -6.72
C GLY A 268 -16.47 -12.33 -7.37
N TYR A 269 -16.48 -13.66 -7.43
CA TYR A 269 -17.64 -14.42 -7.88
C TYR A 269 -18.84 -14.26 -6.95
N HIS A 270 -18.64 -14.29 -5.63
CA HIS A 270 -19.72 -14.07 -4.67
C HIS A 270 -20.34 -12.67 -4.78
N ASP A 271 -19.54 -11.63 -5.01
CA ASP A 271 -20.02 -10.24 -5.08
C ASP A 271 -20.76 -9.92 -6.38
N ILE A 272 -20.18 -10.29 -7.53
CA ILE A 272 -20.63 -9.84 -8.85
C ILE A 272 -20.78 -10.95 -9.88
N GLY A 273 -20.61 -12.23 -9.49
CA GLY A 273 -20.77 -13.37 -10.39
C GLY A 273 -19.63 -13.57 -11.40
N ASP A 274 -18.49 -12.90 -11.24
CA ASP A 274 -17.38 -12.92 -12.18
C ASP A 274 -16.10 -13.51 -11.55
N PHE A 275 -15.74 -14.74 -11.97
CA PHE A 275 -14.50 -15.41 -11.54
C PHE A 275 -13.23 -14.79 -12.14
N SER A 276 -13.32 -13.92 -13.14
CA SER A 276 -12.17 -13.17 -13.67
C SER A 276 -11.82 -11.96 -12.80
N ALA A 277 -12.80 -11.47 -12.02
CA ALA A 277 -12.65 -10.36 -11.11
C ALA A 277 -12.03 -10.80 -9.78
N ARG A 278 -10.88 -10.21 -9.44
CA ARG A 278 -10.20 -10.48 -8.17
C ARG A 278 -10.57 -9.41 -7.15
N ALA A 279 -11.41 -9.76 -6.18
CA ALA A 279 -11.84 -8.91 -5.07
C ALA A 279 -10.76 -8.84 -3.98
N ASN A 280 -9.61 -8.25 -4.31
CA ASN A 280 -8.54 -8.08 -3.33
C ASN A 280 -8.92 -7.01 -2.30
N ASN A 281 -8.75 -7.34 -1.02
CA ASN A 281 -8.93 -6.40 0.07
C ASN A 281 -8.01 -6.78 1.23
N GLY A 282 -7.65 -5.79 2.06
CA GLY A 282 -6.85 -5.98 3.26
C GLY A 282 -7.57 -5.50 4.53
N LEU A 283 -6.80 -5.18 5.56
CA LEU A 283 -7.31 -4.64 6.83
C LEU A 283 -8.40 -5.52 7.47
N PHE A 284 -9.64 -5.01 7.57
CA PHE A 284 -10.75 -5.69 8.24
C PHE A 284 -11.06 -7.03 7.57
N SER A 285 -11.15 -7.08 6.23
CA SER A 285 -11.41 -8.32 5.50
C SER A 285 -10.38 -9.39 5.85
N ASP A 286 -9.10 -9.03 5.87
CA ASP A 286 -8.01 -9.96 6.17
C ASP A 286 -8.05 -10.48 7.60
N ALA A 287 -8.35 -9.61 8.56
CA ALA A 287 -8.55 -10.02 9.94
C ALA A 287 -9.73 -11.00 10.07
N TYR A 288 -10.85 -10.68 9.43
CA TYR A 288 -12.08 -11.47 9.56
C TYR A 288 -12.02 -12.81 8.84
N PHE A 289 -11.56 -12.87 7.59
CA PHE A 289 -11.56 -14.15 6.87
C PHE A 289 -10.54 -15.15 7.43
N ASN A 290 -9.51 -14.70 8.14
CA ASN A 290 -8.53 -15.60 8.75
C ASN A 290 -8.93 -16.07 10.15
N PHE A 291 -9.54 -15.23 10.99
CA PHE A 291 -9.80 -15.56 12.41
C PHE A 291 -11.16 -15.07 12.92
N GLY A 292 -12.07 -14.65 12.05
CA GLY A 292 -13.37 -14.09 12.41
C GLY A 292 -13.25 -12.93 13.40
N THR A 293 -14.14 -12.94 14.40
CA THR A 293 -14.18 -11.95 15.48
C THR A 293 -12.88 -11.89 16.31
N LEU A 294 -12.16 -12.99 16.48
CA LEU A 294 -10.84 -12.97 17.15
C LEU A 294 -9.80 -12.21 16.32
N GLY A 295 -9.85 -12.35 15.01
CA GLY A 295 -8.99 -11.61 14.08
C GLY A 295 -9.16 -10.11 14.23
N ILE A 296 -10.38 -9.64 14.41
CA ILE A 296 -10.72 -8.22 14.62
C ILE A 296 -10.02 -7.63 15.85
N ILE A 297 -9.71 -8.44 16.86
CA ILE A 297 -9.02 -8.00 18.08
C ILE A 297 -7.50 -8.11 17.92
N ILE A 298 -7.01 -9.20 17.32
CA ILE A 298 -5.58 -9.51 17.24
C ILE A 298 -4.86 -8.69 16.15
N PHE A 299 -5.47 -8.54 14.97
CA PHE A 299 -4.81 -7.91 13.83
C PHE A 299 -4.49 -6.42 14.04
N PRO A 300 -5.34 -5.60 14.68
CA PRO A 300 -4.98 -4.24 15.05
C PRO A 300 -3.65 -4.14 15.79
N PHE A 301 -3.36 -5.09 16.69
CA PHE A 301 -2.10 -5.13 17.43
C PHE A 301 -0.90 -5.40 16.51
N ILE A 302 -1.01 -6.43 15.66
CA ILE A 302 0.04 -6.79 14.70
C ILE A 302 0.30 -5.63 13.73
N LEU A 303 -0.77 -5.03 13.21
CA LEU A 303 -0.71 -3.91 12.28
C LEU A 303 -0.04 -2.70 12.91
N VAL A 304 -0.47 -2.28 14.10
CA VAL A 304 0.15 -1.11 14.76
C VAL A 304 1.61 -1.40 15.11
N LEU A 305 1.93 -2.61 15.57
CA LEU A 305 3.29 -3.00 15.87
C LEU A 305 4.21 -2.86 14.65
N ILE A 306 3.80 -3.34 13.47
CA ILE A 306 4.59 -3.17 12.25
C ILE A 306 4.75 -1.69 11.87
N LEU A 307 3.70 -0.87 12.04
CA LEU A 307 3.79 0.57 11.79
C LEU A 307 4.79 1.25 12.74
N LYS A 308 4.89 0.80 14.00
CA LYS A 308 5.91 1.29 14.96
C LYS A 308 7.32 0.84 14.58
N PHE A 309 7.49 -0.34 13.98
CA PHE A 309 8.78 -0.75 13.38
C PHE A 309 9.17 0.15 12.21
N PHE A 310 8.24 0.47 11.31
CA PHE A 310 8.47 1.41 10.22
C PHE A 310 8.88 2.79 10.74
N GLU A 311 8.20 3.32 11.76
CA GLU A 311 8.55 4.58 12.39
C GLU A 311 9.97 4.56 12.99
N GLY A 312 10.35 3.46 13.64
CA GLY A 312 11.72 3.25 14.16
C GLY A 312 12.78 3.22 13.06
N ALA A 313 12.53 2.45 12.00
CA ALA A 313 13.45 2.30 10.87
C ALA A 313 13.62 3.60 10.09
N SER A 314 12.56 4.40 9.99
CA SER A 314 12.48 5.62 9.20
C SER A 314 12.89 6.90 9.96
N LYS A 315 13.26 6.78 11.24
CA LYS A 315 13.66 7.93 12.09
C LYS A 315 14.76 8.78 11.41
N LYS A 316 14.66 10.10 11.46
CA LYS A 316 15.62 11.05 10.82
C LYS A 316 15.75 10.94 9.29
N LEU A 317 14.86 10.23 8.59
CA LEU A 317 14.78 10.34 7.12
C LEU A 317 14.08 11.65 6.73
N ASP A 318 14.37 12.12 5.53
CA ASP A 318 13.74 13.33 4.99
C ASP A 318 12.23 13.13 4.81
N GLU A 319 11.46 14.17 5.13
CA GLU A 319 10.00 14.16 5.14
C GLU A 319 9.41 13.86 3.76
N ARG A 320 10.13 14.15 2.66
CA ARG A 320 9.74 13.77 1.28
C ARG A 320 9.74 12.27 1.05
N ILE A 321 10.73 11.57 1.63
CA ILE A 321 10.83 10.11 1.53
C ILE A 321 9.69 9.49 2.35
N LEU A 322 9.46 10.02 3.55
CA LEU A 322 8.40 9.53 4.44
C LEU A 322 7.00 9.73 3.84
N PHE A 323 6.78 10.78 3.05
CA PHE A 323 5.54 11.00 2.32
C PHE A 323 5.23 9.85 1.37
N ILE A 324 6.15 9.51 0.47
CA ILE A 324 5.92 8.43 -0.49
C ILE A 324 5.84 7.06 0.19
N VAL A 325 6.61 6.83 1.27
CA VAL A 325 6.51 5.63 2.10
C VAL A 325 5.12 5.51 2.72
N SER A 326 4.55 6.61 3.23
CA SER A 326 3.22 6.59 3.85
C SER A 326 2.12 6.20 2.86
N ILE A 327 2.20 6.72 1.63
CA ILE A 327 1.25 6.38 0.55
C ILE A 327 1.42 4.92 0.13
N SER A 328 2.66 4.47 -0.11
CA SER A 328 2.93 3.09 -0.55
C SER A 328 2.50 2.04 0.47
N ILE A 329 2.76 2.26 1.76
CA ILE A 329 2.32 1.36 2.83
C ILE A 329 0.78 1.35 2.91
N SER A 330 0.14 2.52 2.89
CA SER A 330 -1.33 2.62 2.99
C SER A 330 -2.03 1.90 1.84
N LEU A 331 -1.56 2.10 0.61
CA LEU A 331 -2.13 1.46 -0.58
C LEU A 331 -1.87 -0.05 -0.60
N SER A 332 -0.72 -0.51 -0.10
CA SER A 332 -0.45 -1.95 0.05
C SER A 332 -1.39 -2.59 1.07
N LEU A 333 -1.57 -1.96 2.25
CA LEU A 333 -2.37 -2.51 3.33
C LEU A 333 -3.88 -2.57 3.03
N ILE A 334 -4.41 -1.63 2.26
CA ILE A 334 -5.82 -1.66 1.85
C ILE A 334 -6.08 -2.66 0.73
N SER A 335 -5.09 -2.88 -0.14
CA SER A 335 -5.31 -3.57 -1.41
C SER A 335 -5.05 -5.07 -1.34
N VAL A 336 -4.35 -5.59 -0.33
CA VAL A 336 -4.04 -7.03 -0.20
C VAL A 336 -4.02 -7.48 1.26
N PRO A 337 -4.21 -8.79 1.53
CA PRO A 337 -3.97 -9.40 2.84
C PRO A 337 -2.60 -9.04 3.44
N PHE A 338 -2.52 -8.95 4.76
CA PHE A 338 -1.36 -8.46 5.51
C PHE A 338 -0.08 -9.27 5.23
N THR A 339 -0.18 -10.60 5.22
CA THR A 339 0.96 -11.49 4.89
C THR A 339 1.44 -11.27 3.45
N THR A 340 0.51 -11.04 2.52
CA THR A 340 0.82 -10.71 1.12
C THR A 340 1.44 -9.31 1.03
N ALA A 341 1.00 -8.34 1.82
CA ALA A 341 1.62 -7.03 1.89
C ALA A 341 3.07 -7.13 2.41
N LEU A 342 3.31 -7.92 3.46
CA LEU A 342 4.65 -8.09 4.04
C LEU A 342 5.63 -8.73 3.06
N LEU A 343 5.23 -9.81 2.41
CA LEU A 343 6.13 -10.63 1.58
C LEU A 343 6.04 -10.27 0.10
N SER A 344 4.84 -10.28 -0.48
CA SER A 344 4.61 -10.12 -1.92
C SER A 344 4.77 -8.68 -2.40
N THR A 345 4.14 -7.71 -1.74
CA THR A 345 4.31 -6.30 -2.13
C THR A 345 5.61 -5.69 -1.62
N GLY A 346 6.35 -6.44 -0.79
CA GLY A 346 7.69 -6.10 -0.34
C GLY A 346 7.73 -5.16 0.86
N LEU A 347 6.68 -5.05 1.69
CA LEU A 347 6.74 -4.18 2.87
C LEU A 347 7.86 -4.57 3.85
N LEU A 348 8.12 -5.87 4.04
CA LEU A 348 9.25 -6.30 4.87
C LEU A 348 10.59 -5.88 4.26
N LEU A 349 10.75 -6.03 2.95
CA LEU A 349 11.94 -5.57 2.24
C LEU A 349 12.08 -4.04 2.29
N MET A 350 10.97 -3.31 2.22
CA MET A 350 10.92 -1.86 2.38
C MET A 350 11.37 -1.45 3.78
N LEU A 351 10.96 -2.17 4.83
CA LEU A 351 11.42 -1.92 6.20
C LEU A 351 12.95 -2.03 6.29
N VAL A 352 13.53 -3.10 5.72
CA VAL A 352 14.99 -3.30 5.66
C VAL A 352 15.66 -2.19 4.85
N LEU A 353 15.08 -1.81 3.70
CA LEU A 353 15.57 -0.71 2.87
C LEU A 353 15.62 0.58 3.66
N LEU A 354 14.52 1.01 4.29
CA LEU A 354 14.44 2.24 5.09
C LEU A 354 15.44 2.23 6.24
N TYR A 355 15.56 1.09 6.93
CA TYR A 355 16.58 0.92 7.96
C TYR A 355 17.98 1.12 7.39
N SER A 356 18.27 0.68 6.17
CA SER A 356 19.59 0.76 5.52
C SER A 356 19.94 2.08 4.82
N ILE A 357 18.99 3.00 4.64
CA ILE A 357 19.24 4.28 3.94
C ILE A 357 20.31 5.11 4.67
N PRO A 358 21.40 5.55 4.00
CA PRO A 358 22.37 6.45 4.61
C PRO A 358 21.73 7.77 5.06
N ARG A 359 21.84 8.07 6.36
CA ARG A 359 21.37 9.32 6.94
C ARG A 359 22.47 10.37 6.79
N ASN A 360 22.09 11.62 6.50
CA ASN A 360 23.05 12.71 6.57
C ASN A 360 23.37 12.96 8.05
N ASN A 361 24.59 12.64 8.48
CA ASN A 361 25.12 13.08 9.78
C ASN A 361 25.51 14.57 9.75
N ASN A 362 24.65 15.43 9.19
CA ASN A 362 24.88 16.88 9.17
C ASN A 362 24.24 17.54 10.41
N THR A 363 24.76 17.21 11.59
CA THR A 363 24.92 18.21 12.65
C THR A 363 26.23 18.94 12.37
N GLY A 364 26.21 20.01 11.59
CA GLY A 364 27.41 20.80 11.33
C GLY A 364 27.34 21.72 10.12
N LYS A 365 27.05 22.99 10.37
CA LYS A 365 27.33 24.18 9.53
C LYS A 365 26.62 24.23 8.17
N LEU A 366 25.43 24.84 8.18
CA LEU A 366 25.01 25.72 7.09
C LEU A 366 26.03 26.87 6.99
N LYS A 367 27.05 26.74 6.12
CA LYS A 367 27.70 27.90 5.55
C LYS A 367 26.83 28.35 4.38
N PHE A 368 26.06 29.41 4.59
CA PHE A 368 25.63 30.25 3.49
C PHE A 368 26.90 30.91 2.94
N SER A 369 27.26 30.61 1.70
CA SER A 369 28.09 31.52 0.91
C SER A 369 27.16 32.60 0.38
N ASN A 370 27.57 33.85 0.61
CA ASN A 370 26.90 35.07 0.15
C ASN A 370 26.53 35.05 -1.33
#